data_AF-A0A8S9ZM29-F1
#
_entry.id   AF-A0A8S9ZM29-F1
#
_cell.length_a   1.000
_cell.length_b   1.000
_cell.length_c   1.000
_cell.angle_alpha   90.00
_cell.angle_beta   90.00
_cell.angle_gamma   90.00
#
_symmetry.space_group_name_H-M   'P 1'
#
loop_
_entity.id
_entity.type
_entity.pdbx_description
1 polymer ?
#
loop_
_entity_poly.entity_id
_entity_poly.type
_entity_poly.pdbx_seq_one_letter_code
_entity_poly.pdbx_strand_id
1 'polypeptide(L)'
;MFYSSKLIIPLFIFTLLIILSNFANAAVTEIIVENSPYETWLEDEVEFFRDDDNSGNNSTKAVSKCLIHAKCYSDSDCGLKGRCVGGTKVAKCDCTPCRTGLICKPEDPKACGGLQHACNEKIKICQCEQAWKKAGYPTIYKARTEFCGHKACSWNNDSCFGLPCKSGNCRCRH
;
A
#
# COMPACT_ATOMS: atom_id res chain seq x y z
N MET A 1 -41.78 -17.78 -54.16
CA MET A 1 -41.35 -17.98 -52.76
C MET A 1 -40.76 -16.66 -52.28
N PHE A 2 -41.58 -15.84 -51.62
CA PHE A 2 -41.17 -14.50 -51.16
C PHE A 2 -40.75 -14.58 -49.69
N TYR A 3 -39.44 -14.55 -49.43
CA TYR A 3 -38.96 -14.28 -48.08
C TYR A 3 -39.26 -12.81 -47.75
N SER A 4 -40.14 -12.61 -46.77
CA SER A 4 -40.59 -11.28 -46.36
C SER A 4 -39.42 -10.55 -45.66
N SER A 5 -39.01 -9.42 -46.25
CA SER A 5 -37.85 -8.60 -45.84
C SER A 5 -37.90 -8.09 -44.39
N LYS A 6 -39.04 -8.24 -43.72
CA LYS A 6 -39.27 -7.81 -42.33
C LYS A 6 -38.73 -8.79 -41.27
N LEU A 7 -38.36 -10.01 -41.65
CA LEU A 7 -37.81 -11.03 -40.74
C LEU A 7 -36.27 -11.10 -40.75
N ILE A 8 -35.61 -10.51 -41.75
CA ILE A 8 -34.15 -10.56 -41.90
C ILE A 8 -33.45 -9.61 -40.94
N ILE A 9 -34.04 -8.43 -40.71
CA ILE A 9 -33.50 -7.39 -39.83
C ILE A 9 -33.39 -7.86 -38.36
N PRO A 10 -34.43 -8.46 -37.73
CA PRO A 10 -34.31 -8.93 -36.35
C PRO A 10 -33.33 -10.11 -36.22
N LEU A 11 -33.22 -10.98 -37.24
CA LEU A 11 -32.25 -12.07 -37.25
C LEU A 11 -30.80 -11.58 -37.31
N PHE A 12 -30.52 -10.53 -38.11
CA PHE A 12 -29.20 -9.90 -38.14
C PHE A 12 -28.85 -9.20 -36.83
N ILE A 13 -29.81 -8.57 -36.16
CA ILE A 13 -29.57 -7.94 -34.86
C ILE A 13 -29.29 -9.01 -33.79
N PHE A 14 -30.04 -10.12 -33.80
CA PHE A 14 -29.81 -11.23 -32.87
C PHE A 14 -28.45 -11.89 -33.08
N THR A 15 -28.01 -12.10 -34.32
CA THR A 15 -26.68 -12.64 -34.58
C THR A 15 -25.57 -11.66 -34.21
N LEU A 16 -25.76 -10.35 -34.40
CA LEU A 16 -24.79 -9.34 -33.96
C LEU A 16 -24.63 -9.30 -32.43
N LEU A 17 -25.73 -9.43 -31.68
CA LEU A 17 -25.70 -9.50 -30.21
C LEU A 17 -25.02 -10.78 -29.69
N ILE A 18 -25.20 -11.91 -30.37
CA ILE A 18 -24.53 -13.17 -30.04
C ILE A 18 -23.02 -13.08 -30.34
N ILE A 19 -22.61 -12.42 -31.44
CA ILE A 19 -21.19 -12.22 -31.76
C ILE A 19 -20.53 -11.29 -30.72
N LEU A 20 -21.20 -10.21 -30.30
CA LEU A 20 -20.69 -9.28 -29.28
C LEU A 20 -20.53 -9.96 -27.90
N SER A 21 -21.45 -10.84 -27.51
CA SER A 21 -21.34 -11.60 -26.24
C SER A 21 -20.23 -12.64 -26.27
N ASN A 22 -19.95 -13.26 -27.41
CA ASN A 22 -18.81 -14.19 -27.56
C ASN A 22 -17.45 -13.48 -27.61
N PHE A 23 -17.38 -12.23 -28.06
CA PHE A 23 -16.14 -11.45 -28.06
C PHE A 23 -15.67 -11.05 -26.64
N ALA A 24 -16.58 -10.99 -25.67
CA ALA A 24 -16.23 -10.71 -24.28
C ALA A 24 -15.49 -11.87 -23.58
N ASN A 25 -15.63 -13.11 -24.09
CA ASN A 25 -15.08 -14.30 -23.44
C ASN A 25 -13.73 -14.77 -24.03
N ALA A 26 -13.30 -14.22 -25.17
CA ALA A 26 -12.04 -14.61 -25.82
C ALA A 26 -10.82 -13.76 -25.41
N ALA A 27 -11.01 -12.77 -24.55
CA ALA A 27 -9.94 -11.89 -24.06
C ALA A 27 -9.72 -12.05 -22.54
N VAL A 28 -9.57 -13.29 -22.08
CA VAL A 28 -8.94 -13.57 -20.80
C VAL A 28 -7.61 -14.24 -21.11
N THR A 29 -6.65 -13.46 -21.59
CA THR A 29 -5.25 -13.85 -21.45
C THR A 29 -4.95 -13.86 -19.97
N GLU A 30 -4.54 -15.01 -19.44
CA GLU A 30 -3.90 -15.10 -18.13
C GLU A 30 -2.72 -14.14 -18.12
N ILE A 31 -2.90 -12.97 -17.51
CA ILE A 31 -1.76 -12.18 -17.06
C ILE A 31 -1.24 -12.95 -15.85
N ILE A 32 -0.35 -13.91 -16.11
CA ILE A 32 0.59 -14.37 -15.10
C ILE A 32 1.40 -13.12 -14.76
N VAL A 33 1.01 -12.43 -13.68
CA VAL A 33 1.87 -11.46 -13.03
C VAL A 33 3.02 -12.27 -12.49
N GLU A 34 4.07 -12.38 -13.30
CA GLU A 34 5.39 -12.75 -12.81
C GLU A 34 5.65 -11.82 -11.63
N ASN A 35 5.79 -12.41 -10.44
CA ASN A 35 6.05 -11.70 -9.21
C ASN A 35 7.19 -10.72 -9.48
N SER A 36 6.87 -9.42 -9.44
CA SER A 36 7.88 -8.37 -9.44
C SER A 36 8.86 -8.67 -8.32
N PRO A 37 10.17 -8.75 -8.58
CA PRO A 37 11.16 -9.00 -7.55
C PRO A 37 11.32 -7.70 -6.75
N TYR A 38 10.42 -7.48 -5.79
CA TYR A 38 10.55 -6.43 -4.79
C TYR A 38 10.88 -7.02 -3.41
N GLU A 39 11.59 -8.14 -3.34
CA GLU A 39 12.04 -8.71 -2.06
C GLU A 39 13.54 -9.04 -2.02
N THR A 40 14.42 -8.14 -2.46
CA THR A 40 15.87 -8.31 -2.21
C THR A 40 16.66 -7.07 -1.79
N TRP A 41 16.08 -5.89 -1.63
CA TRP A 41 16.85 -4.69 -1.22
C TRP A 41 16.92 -4.46 0.31
N LEU A 42 16.94 -5.51 1.12
CA LEU A 42 17.00 -5.36 2.58
C LEU A 42 18.05 -6.19 3.31
N GLU A 43 18.83 -7.04 2.62
CA GLU A 43 19.85 -7.86 3.29
C GLU A 43 21.29 -7.63 2.80
N ASP A 44 21.50 -6.98 1.64
CA ASP A 44 22.85 -6.83 1.04
C ASP A 44 23.58 -5.49 1.31
N GLU A 45 23.04 -4.58 2.14
CA GLU A 45 23.74 -3.31 2.49
C GLU A 45 24.09 -3.17 3.99
N VAL A 46 24.08 -4.26 4.76
CA VAL A 46 24.55 -4.25 6.16
C VAL A 46 26.03 -4.63 6.30
N GLU A 47 26.69 -5.09 5.22
CA GLU A 47 28.14 -5.33 5.22
C GLU A 47 28.93 -4.20 4.53
N PHE A 48 29.02 -3.00 5.14
CA PHE A 48 30.03 -2.05 4.67
C PHE A 48 30.74 -1.14 5.69
N PHE A 49 30.44 -1.18 7.00
CA PHE A 49 31.36 -0.53 7.96
C PHE A 49 31.37 -1.25 9.31
N ARG A 50 32.11 -2.36 9.40
CA ARG A 50 32.75 -2.78 10.65
C ARG A 50 34.11 -2.11 10.70
N ASP A 51 34.16 -0.89 11.22
CA ASP A 51 35.40 -0.38 11.82
C ASP A 51 35.45 -0.97 13.23
N ASP A 52 36.40 -1.88 13.45
CA ASP A 52 36.70 -2.45 14.76
C ASP A 52 37.20 -1.34 15.68
N ASP A 53 36.38 -0.92 16.65
CA ASP A 53 36.88 -0.31 17.88
C ASP A 53 36.12 -0.86 19.09
N ASN A 54 36.86 -1.63 19.86
CA ASN A 54 36.52 -2.23 21.14
C ASN A 54 36.35 -1.15 22.22
N SER A 55 35.14 -0.90 22.71
CA SER A 55 34.93 -0.47 24.11
C SER A 55 33.45 -0.55 24.52
N GLY A 56 33.22 -1.04 25.73
CA GLY A 56 31.93 -1.51 26.22
C GLY A 56 30.91 -0.45 26.64
N ASN A 57 29.67 -0.93 26.73
CA ASN A 57 28.55 -0.48 27.55
C ASN A 57 28.40 1.03 27.79
N ASN A 58 27.56 1.67 26.97
CA ASN A 58 26.39 2.42 27.46
C ASN A 58 25.42 2.70 26.31
N SER A 59 24.13 2.45 26.55
CA SER A 59 23.03 2.81 25.66
C SER A 59 22.84 4.33 25.65
N THR A 60 23.77 5.03 25.01
CA THR A 60 23.64 6.40 24.55
C THR A 60 23.75 6.32 23.05
N LYS A 61 22.61 6.53 22.36
CA LYS A 61 22.43 6.57 20.90
C LYS A 61 23.69 7.16 20.25
N ALA A 62 24.63 6.29 19.88
CA ALA A 62 25.87 6.69 19.23
C ALA A 62 25.44 7.46 17.99
N VAL A 63 25.81 8.73 17.88
CA VAL A 63 25.29 9.58 16.82
C VAL A 63 25.95 9.13 15.52
N SER A 64 25.29 8.19 14.86
CA SER A 64 25.79 7.48 13.70
C SER A 64 25.94 8.45 12.53
N LYS A 65 26.98 8.18 11.73
CA LYS A 65 27.20 8.75 10.41
C LYS A 65 25.88 8.75 9.63
N CYS A 66 25.54 9.85 8.97
CA CYS A 66 24.34 9.91 8.16
C CYS A 66 24.39 8.86 7.04
N LEU A 67 23.37 8.02 6.97
CA LEU A 67 23.21 7.00 5.92
C LEU A 67 22.30 7.56 4.83
N ILE A 68 22.85 7.71 3.62
CA ILE A 68 22.10 8.22 2.47
C ILE A 68 20.95 7.26 2.17
N HIS A 69 19.76 7.81 1.93
CA HIS A 69 18.54 7.08 1.58
C HIS A 69 17.97 6.13 2.66
N ALA A 70 18.55 6.07 3.86
CA ALA A 70 17.95 5.33 4.96
C ALA A 70 16.53 5.83 5.29
N LYS A 71 15.61 4.91 5.64
CA LYS A 71 14.25 5.28 6.03
C LYS A 71 14.27 6.15 7.28
N CYS A 72 13.42 7.17 7.30
CA CYS A 72 13.32 8.09 8.42
C CYS A 72 11.89 8.56 8.65
N TYR A 73 11.62 8.97 9.89
CA TYR A 73 10.36 9.58 10.32
C TYR A 73 10.62 10.98 10.92
N SER A 74 11.87 11.29 11.23
CA SER A 74 12.35 12.57 11.71
C SER A 74 13.77 12.81 11.23
N ASP A 75 14.22 14.08 11.24
CA ASP A 75 15.62 14.41 10.94
C ASP A 75 16.61 13.70 11.88
N SER A 76 16.18 13.38 13.10
CA SER A 76 17.02 12.68 14.10
C SER A 76 17.30 11.22 13.75
N ASP A 77 16.54 10.64 12.81
CA ASP A 77 16.78 9.28 12.32
C ASP A 77 17.93 9.26 11.30
N CYS A 78 18.33 10.43 10.78
CA CYS A 78 19.37 10.57 9.75
C CYS A 78 20.76 10.90 10.31
N GLY A 79 20.98 10.79 11.62
CA GLY A 79 22.28 11.04 12.23
C GLY A 79 22.77 12.49 12.12
N LEU A 80 24.07 12.72 12.31
CA LEU A 80 24.66 14.06 12.19
C LEU A 80 24.61 14.55 10.74
N LYS A 81 24.20 15.82 10.54
CA LYS A 81 24.11 16.49 9.23
C LYS A 81 23.13 15.85 8.21
N GLY A 82 22.25 14.95 8.66
CA GLY A 82 21.17 14.40 7.86
C GLY A 82 19.86 15.19 7.97
N ARG A 83 19.01 15.10 6.94
CA ARG A 83 17.60 15.52 6.99
C ARG A 83 16.70 14.43 6.41
N CYS A 84 15.53 14.28 7.00
CA CYS A 84 14.52 13.37 6.51
C CYS A 84 13.67 14.04 5.43
N VAL A 85 13.72 13.52 4.20
CA VAL A 85 12.96 14.08 3.07
C VAL A 85 11.95 13.05 2.55
N GLY A 86 10.70 13.47 2.38
CA GLY A 86 9.62 12.59 1.87
C GLY A 86 8.29 13.30 1.64
N GLY A 87 8.31 14.63 1.50
CA GLY A 87 7.13 15.48 1.38
C GLY A 87 6.48 15.84 2.72
N THR A 88 5.31 16.48 2.66
CA THR A 88 4.58 17.04 3.82
C THR A 88 3.89 16.01 4.70
N LYS A 89 3.97 14.72 4.34
CA LYS A 89 3.25 13.63 4.99
C LYS A 89 4.18 12.59 5.62
N VAL A 90 5.48 12.90 5.78
CA VAL A 90 6.41 12.07 6.54
C VAL A 90 5.95 11.98 8.00
N ALA A 91 6.10 10.80 8.61
CA ALA A 91 5.63 10.50 9.96
C ALA A 91 4.13 10.73 10.16
N LYS A 92 3.35 10.53 9.08
CA LYS A 92 1.89 10.53 9.10
C LYS A 92 1.33 9.22 8.59
N CYS A 93 0.17 8.81 9.12
CA CYS A 93 -0.48 7.57 8.70
C CYS A 93 -0.88 7.62 7.22
N ASP A 94 -0.53 6.59 6.47
CA ASP A 94 -0.87 6.45 5.05
C ASP A 94 -2.08 5.52 4.88
N CYS A 95 -3.20 6.10 4.46
CA CYS A 95 -4.43 5.35 4.22
C CYS A 95 -4.60 4.90 2.77
N THR A 96 -3.70 5.29 1.86
CA THR A 96 -3.79 4.92 0.44
C THR A 96 -3.74 3.41 0.17
N PRO A 97 -3.07 2.58 1.00
CA PRO A 97 -3.03 1.13 0.76
C PRO A 97 -4.38 0.41 0.94
N CYS A 98 -5.31 0.94 1.74
CA CYS A 98 -6.62 0.32 1.89
C CYS A 98 -7.52 0.63 0.70
N ARG A 99 -7.78 -0.39 -0.13
CA ARG A 99 -8.68 -0.31 -1.28
C ARG A 99 -9.83 -1.30 -1.11
N THR A 100 -11.06 -0.78 -1.05
CA THR A 100 -12.27 -1.59 -0.96
C THR A 100 -12.41 -2.47 -2.22
N GLY A 101 -12.90 -3.69 -2.06
CA GLY A 101 -13.12 -4.62 -3.18
C GLY A 101 -11.94 -5.53 -3.51
N LEU A 102 -10.76 -5.31 -2.92
CA LEU A 102 -9.64 -6.23 -3.06
C LEU A 102 -9.89 -7.54 -2.31
N ILE A 103 -9.50 -8.66 -2.91
CA ILE A 103 -9.50 -9.96 -2.24
C ILE A 103 -8.45 -9.93 -1.12
N CYS A 104 -8.78 -10.53 0.03
CA CYS A 104 -7.92 -10.53 1.19
C CYS A 104 -8.03 -11.83 2.01
N LYS A 105 -6.97 -12.14 2.74
CA LYS A 105 -6.89 -13.25 3.68
C LYS A 105 -7.01 -12.69 5.11
N PRO A 106 -8.03 -13.05 5.90
CA PRO A 106 -8.20 -12.51 7.25
C PRO A 106 -7.03 -12.78 8.21
N GLU A 107 -6.29 -13.85 7.97
CA GLU A 107 -5.08 -14.21 8.72
C GLU A 107 -3.86 -13.34 8.40
N ASP A 108 -3.87 -12.58 7.30
CA ASP A 108 -2.76 -11.71 6.91
C ASP A 108 -2.92 -10.32 7.56
N PRO A 109 -2.00 -9.91 8.47
CA PRO A 109 -2.07 -8.60 9.11
C PRO A 109 -1.87 -7.43 8.13
N LYS A 110 -1.28 -7.68 6.95
CA LYS A 110 -1.11 -6.68 5.87
C LYS A 110 -2.29 -6.66 4.89
N ALA A 111 -3.28 -7.53 5.08
CA ALA A 111 -4.51 -7.53 4.29
C ALA A 111 -5.14 -6.13 4.25
N CYS A 112 -5.68 -5.75 3.10
CA CYS A 112 -6.30 -4.44 2.91
C CYS A 112 -5.37 -3.26 3.25
N GLY A 113 -4.07 -3.44 3.00
CA GLY A 113 -3.06 -2.43 3.28
C GLY A 113 -2.71 -2.28 4.77
N GLY A 114 -3.13 -3.23 5.61
CA GLY A 114 -2.89 -3.25 7.05
C GLY A 114 -4.00 -2.64 7.90
N LEU A 115 -5.05 -2.08 7.30
CA LEU A 115 -6.15 -1.51 8.09
C LEU A 115 -6.87 -2.62 8.87
N GLN A 116 -6.81 -2.53 10.20
CA GLN A 116 -7.42 -3.50 11.10
C GLN A 116 -8.93 -3.64 10.83
N HIS A 117 -9.42 -4.88 10.86
CA HIS A 117 -10.82 -5.24 10.63
C HIS A 117 -11.38 -4.85 9.25
N ALA A 118 -10.52 -4.52 8.28
CA ALA A 118 -10.95 -4.21 6.92
C ALA A 118 -11.22 -5.45 6.07
N CYS A 119 -10.52 -6.56 6.30
CA CYS A 119 -10.81 -7.79 5.58
C CYS A 119 -12.07 -8.45 6.14
N ASN A 120 -13.09 -8.64 5.30
CA ASN A 120 -14.29 -9.36 5.72
C ASN A 120 -14.03 -10.87 5.77
N GLU A 121 -14.24 -11.49 6.92
CA GLU A 121 -13.96 -12.92 7.13
C GLU A 121 -14.81 -13.87 6.28
N LYS A 122 -16.03 -13.46 5.90
CA LYS A 122 -16.98 -14.29 5.16
C LYS A 122 -16.77 -14.21 3.66
N ILE A 123 -16.72 -12.98 3.13
CA ILE A 123 -16.60 -12.76 1.68
C ILE A 123 -15.15 -12.60 1.21
N LYS A 124 -14.17 -12.54 2.13
CA LYS A 124 -12.73 -12.41 1.83
C LYS A 124 -12.41 -11.20 0.96
N ILE A 125 -13.13 -10.10 1.21
CA ILE A 125 -12.99 -8.82 0.47
C ILE A 125 -12.76 -7.68 1.46
N CYS A 126 -11.90 -6.75 1.08
CA CYS A 126 -11.62 -5.52 1.82
C CYS A 126 -12.82 -4.57 1.83
N GLN A 127 -13.24 -4.16 3.04
CA GLN A 127 -14.33 -3.23 3.32
C GLN A 127 -13.79 -2.03 4.12
N CYS A 128 -12.90 -1.24 3.49
CA CYS A 128 -12.19 -0.13 4.14
C CYS A 128 -13.12 0.89 4.79
N GLU A 129 -14.24 1.24 4.16
CA GLU A 129 -15.19 2.20 4.74
C GLU A 129 -15.82 1.69 6.04
N GLN A 130 -16.12 0.39 6.11
CA GLN A 130 -16.71 -0.22 7.29
C GLN A 130 -15.68 -0.33 8.43
N ALA A 131 -14.42 -0.61 8.11
CA ALA A 131 -13.33 -0.55 9.08
C ALA A 131 -13.14 0.87 9.64
N TRP A 132 -13.20 1.91 8.80
CA TRP A 132 -13.14 3.29 9.29
C TRP A 132 -14.31 3.67 10.19
N LYS A 133 -15.52 3.21 9.88
CA LYS A 133 -16.69 3.36 10.76
C LYS A 133 -16.46 2.71 12.12
N LYS A 134 -15.91 1.50 12.15
CA LYS A 134 -15.53 0.82 13.41
C LYS A 134 -14.43 1.55 14.18
N ALA A 135 -13.51 2.21 13.48
CA ALA A 135 -12.45 3.02 14.07
C ALA A 135 -12.92 4.41 14.55
N GLY A 136 -14.23 4.71 14.47
CA GLY A 136 -14.82 5.96 14.95
C GLY A 136 -14.96 7.06 13.89
N TYR A 137 -14.68 6.78 12.61
CA TYR A 137 -14.85 7.74 11.51
C TYR A 137 -16.12 7.41 10.71
N PRO A 138 -17.17 8.25 10.78
CA PRO A 138 -18.46 7.94 10.16
C PRO A 138 -18.42 7.69 8.65
N THR A 139 -17.43 8.28 7.96
CA THR A 139 -17.23 8.14 6.53
C THR A 139 -15.73 8.04 6.21
N ILE A 140 -15.39 7.41 5.08
CA ILE A 140 -14.01 7.39 4.56
C ILE A 140 -13.49 8.81 4.29
N TYR A 141 -14.38 9.74 3.93
CA TYR A 141 -14.04 11.15 3.73
C TYR A 141 -13.54 11.78 5.04
N LYS A 142 -14.27 11.60 6.15
CA LYS A 142 -13.85 12.05 7.49
C LYS A 142 -12.50 11.48 7.89
N ALA A 143 -12.29 10.18 7.70
CA ALA A 143 -10.99 9.55 7.94
C ALA A 143 -9.89 10.22 7.09
N ARG A 144 -10.15 10.48 5.81
CA ARG A 144 -9.18 11.12 4.91
C ARG A 144 -8.82 12.54 5.32
N THR A 145 -9.78 13.33 5.76
CA THR A 145 -9.56 14.75 6.10
C THR A 145 -9.05 14.97 7.51
N GLU A 146 -9.30 14.05 8.43
CA GLU A 146 -8.99 14.24 9.86
C GLU A 146 -7.88 13.30 10.37
N PHE A 147 -7.67 12.17 9.72
CA PHE A 147 -6.70 11.16 10.14
C PHE A 147 -5.58 10.95 9.14
N CYS A 148 -5.93 10.62 7.89
CA CYS A 148 -4.98 10.22 6.86
C CYS A 148 -4.04 11.37 6.48
N GLY A 149 -2.74 11.17 6.69
CA GLY A 149 -1.77 12.24 6.48
C GLY A 149 -1.84 13.38 7.52
N HIS A 150 -2.57 13.20 8.62
CA HIS A 150 -2.70 14.19 9.71
C HIS A 150 -2.23 13.61 11.04
N LYS A 151 -2.67 12.38 11.36
CA LYS A 151 -2.23 11.64 12.55
C LYS A 151 -0.74 11.35 12.47
N ALA A 152 0.00 11.79 13.50
CA ALA A 152 1.42 11.49 13.64
C ALA A 152 1.66 10.02 13.98
N CYS A 153 2.71 9.45 13.42
CA CYS A 153 3.14 8.08 13.66
C CYS A 153 4.67 7.95 13.56
N SER A 154 5.20 6.81 14.00
CA SER A 154 6.60 6.43 13.89
C SER A 154 6.69 4.97 13.43
N TRP A 155 7.90 4.42 13.29
CA TRP A 155 8.11 3.02 12.92
C TRP A 155 7.55 1.99 13.91
N ASN A 156 7.42 2.37 15.19
CA ASN A 156 7.00 1.49 16.29
C ASN A 156 5.52 1.70 16.66
N ASN A 157 4.99 2.91 16.45
CA ASN A 157 3.66 3.24 16.98
C ASN A 157 2.52 2.64 16.13
N ASP A 158 1.71 1.78 16.76
CA ASP A 158 0.42 1.25 16.25
C ASP A 158 -0.70 2.29 16.12
N SER A 159 -0.35 3.58 16.09
CA SER A 159 -1.29 4.71 16.06
C SER A 159 -2.11 4.82 14.76
N CYS A 160 -1.81 4.00 13.75
CA CYS A 160 -2.40 4.05 12.42
C CYS A 160 -3.47 2.97 12.17
N PHE A 161 -3.98 2.29 13.21
CA PHE A 161 -4.92 1.18 13.06
C PHE A 161 -4.38 0.08 12.12
N GLY A 162 -3.07 -0.21 12.22
CA GLY A 162 -2.34 -1.17 11.38
C GLY A 162 -1.92 -0.66 9.99
N LEU A 163 -2.40 0.51 9.55
CA LEU A 163 -1.92 1.12 8.31
C LEU A 163 -0.44 1.56 8.41
N PRO A 164 0.29 1.60 7.29
CA PRO A 164 1.68 2.02 7.31
C PRO A 164 1.84 3.49 7.70
N CYS A 165 2.91 3.76 8.45
CA CYS A 165 3.40 5.11 8.67
C CYS A 165 4.28 5.53 7.49
N LYS A 166 3.96 6.67 6.86
CA LYS A 166 4.73 7.14 5.70
C LYS A 166 6.13 7.59 6.13
N SER A 167 7.14 6.85 5.66
CA SER A 167 8.54 7.21 5.86
C SER A 167 9.03 8.20 4.81
N GLY A 168 10.01 9.02 5.17
CA GLY A 168 10.91 9.67 4.23
C GLY A 168 12.20 8.87 4.07
N ASN A 169 13.15 9.49 3.37
CA ASN A 169 14.51 8.98 3.17
C ASN A 169 15.52 10.04 3.63
N CYS A 170 16.64 9.60 4.18
CA CYS A 170 17.69 10.48 4.65
C CYS A 170 18.46 11.13 3.50
N ARG A 171 18.66 12.44 3.59
CA ARG A 171 19.58 13.22 2.76
C ARG A 171 20.72 13.73 3.62
N CYS A 172 21.90 13.20 3.39
CA CYS A 172 23.12 13.61 4.06
C CYS A 172 23.69 14.84 3.39
N ARG A 173 24.10 15.83 4.17
CA ARG A 173 24.92 16.94 3.67
C ARG A 173 26.39 16.52 3.76
N HIS A 174 27.12 16.73 2.67
CA HIS A 174 28.57 16.63 2.63
C HIS A 174 29.21 17.69 3.53
#